data_AF-A0A418XPI2-F1
#
_entry.id   AF-A0A418XPI2-F1
#
_cell.length_a   1.000
_cell.length_b   1.000
_cell.length_c   1.000
_cell.angle_alpha   90.00
_cell.angle_beta   90.00
_cell.angle_gamma   90.00
#
_symmetry.space_group_name_H-M   'P 1'
#
loop_
_entity.id
_entity.type
_entity.pdbx_description
1 polymer ?
#
loop_
_entity_poly.entity_id
_entity_poly.type
_entity_poly.pdbx_seq_one_letter_code
_entity_poly.pdbx_strand_id
1 'polypeptide(L)' 'MRVKASEMKKKAPPAVETHSSIDEQVAAFLKSGGEIQEIPKGVSGQVFGTSKQITLGKK' A
#
# COMPACT_ATOMS: atom_id res chain seq x y z
N MET A 1 21.44 -10.47 29.43
CA MET A 1 20.25 -11.25 29.01
C MET A 1 19.74 -10.64 27.70
N ARG A 2 19.88 -11.32 26.54
CA ARG A 2 19.46 -10.78 25.23
C ARG A 2 18.01 -11.18 24.97
N VAL A 3 17.15 -10.22 24.68
CA VAL A 3 15.71 -10.45 24.41
C VAL A 3 15.58 -11.22 23.10
N LYS A 4 15.10 -12.46 23.19
CA LYS A 4 14.87 -13.39 22.09
C LYS A 4 13.53 -13.07 21.42
N ALA A 5 13.48 -11.98 20.64
CA ALA A 5 12.51 -11.72 19.57
C ALA A 5 12.73 -10.31 18.99
N SER A 6 13.83 -10.11 18.28
CA SER A 6 13.90 -9.04 17.28
C SER A 6 13.91 -9.71 15.92
N GLU A 7 12.74 -10.17 15.48
CA GLU A 7 12.53 -10.46 14.07
C GLU A 7 12.69 -9.14 13.32
N MET A 8 13.92 -8.88 12.86
CA MET A 8 14.20 -7.80 11.94
C MET A 8 13.32 -8.03 10.72
N LYS A 9 12.28 -7.19 10.55
CA LYS A 9 11.43 -7.22 9.38
C LYS A 9 12.34 -7.15 8.15
N LYS A 10 12.37 -8.23 7.37
CA LYS A 10 13.12 -8.28 6.11
C LYS A 10 12.60 -7.14 5.24
N LYS A 11 13.51 -6.36 4.65
CA LYS A 11 13.15 -5.33 3.67
C LYS A 11 12.30 -6.00 2.59
N ALA A 12 11.20 -5.36 2.21
CA ALA A 12 10.35 -5.85 1.13
C ALA A 12 11.23 -6.11 -0.12
N PRO A 13 10.97 -7.21 -0.85
CA PRO A 13 11.69 -7.47 -2.08
C PRO A 13 11.52 -6.29 -3.05
N PRO A 14 12.53 -6.00 -3.88
CA PRO A 14 12.41 -4.98 -4.91
C PRO A 14 11.18 -5.26 -5.78
N ALA A 15 10.46 -4.22 -6.18
CA ALA A 15 9.34 -4.35 -7.10
C ALA A 15 9.87 -4.93 -8.42
N VAL A 16 9.54 -6.19 -8.69
CA VAL A 16 9.98 -6.93 -9.88
C VAL A 16 9.11 -6.56 -11.09
N GLU A 17 7.89 -6.09 -10.84
CA GLU A 17 6.92 -5.73 -11.86
C GLU A 17 7.29 -4.38 -12.48
N THR A 18 7.58 -4.40 -13.78
CA THR A 18 7.77 -3.20 -14.60
C THR A 18 6.42 -2.69 -15.10
N HIS A 19 6.35 -1.42 -15.52
CA HIS A 19 5.11 -0.81 -16.02
C HIS A 19 4.44 -1.65 -17.12
N SER A 20 5.24 -2.23 -18.03
CA SER A 20 4.74 -3.08 -19.11
C SER A 20 4.05 -4.36 -18.61
N SER A 21 4.58 -4.99 -17.55
CA SER A 21 3.96 -6.20 -16.97
C SER A 21 2.59 -5.90 -16.36
N ILE A 22 2.46 -4.73 -15.73
CA ILE A 22 1.19 -4.28 -15.14
C ILE A 22 0.16 -4.03 -16.24
N ASP A 23 0.54 -3.38 -17.34
CA ASP A 23 -0.35 -3.11 -18.47
C ASP A 23 -0.88 -4.41 -19.10
N GLU A 24 -0.02 -5.42 -19.26
CA GLU A 24 -0.39 -6.73 -19.79
C GLU A 24 -1.40 -7.45 -18.86
N GLN A 25 -1.18 -7.40 -17.55
CA GLN A 25 -2.10 -7.97 -16.55
C GLN A 25 -3.46 -7.26 -16.58
N VAL A 26 -3.46 -5.93 -16.67
CA VAL A 26 -4.69 -5.13 -16.78
C VAL A 26 -5.44 -5.47 -18.07
N ALA A 27 -4.73 -5.55 -19.21
CA ALA A 27 -5.34 -5.91 -20.48
C ALA A 27 -5.93 -7.34 -20.47
N ALA A 28 -5.26 -8.30 -19.86
CA ALA A 28 -5.76 -9.66 -19.70
C ALA A 28 -7.01 -9.70 -18.79
N PHE A 29 -7.01 -8.95 -17.69
CA PHE A 29 -8.14 -8.85 -16.78
C PHE A 29 -9.39 -8.27 -17.46
N LEU A 30 -9.25 -7.16 -18.18
CA LEU A 30 -10.35 -6.55 -18.95
C LEU A 30 -10.88 -7.49 -20.04
N LYS A 31 -9.99 -8.18 -20.76
CA LYS A 31 -10.38 -9.17 -21.79
C LYS A 31 -11.15 -10.36 -21.22
N SER A 32 -10.86 -10.76 -19.97
CA SER A 32 -11.59 -11.83 -19.28
C SER A 32 -13.01 -11.44 -18.85
N GLY A 33 -13.43 -10.19 -19.09
CA GLY A 33 -14.73 -9.66 -18.68
C GLY A 33 -14.75 -9.17 -17.24
N GLY A 34 -13.57 -8.94 -16.63
CA GLY A 34 -13.45 -8.31 -15.33
C GLY A 34 -13.77 -6.82 -15.39
N GLU A 35 -14.59 -6.33 -14.46
CA GLU A 35 -14.89 -4.90 -14.30
C GLU A 35 -14.00 -4.30 -13.20
N ILE A 36 -13.41 -3.14 -13.47
CA ILE A 36 -12.64 -2.40 -12.47
C ILE A 36 -13.64 -1.71 -11.55
N GLN A 37 -13.75 -2.19 -10.31
CA GLN A 37 -14.64 -1.60 -9.31
C GLN A 37 -13.98 -0.36 -8.70
N GLU A 38 -14.68 0.77 -8.79
CA GLU A 38 -14.32 1.95 -8.02
C GLU A 38 -14.89 1.80 -6.59
N ILE A 39 -14.00 1.66 -5.60
CA ILE A 39 -14.42 1.62 -4.21
C ILE A 39 -14.63 3.07 -3.72
N PRO A 40 -15.85 3.47 -3.35
CA PRO A 40 -16.10 4.81 -2.86
C PRO A 40 -15.31 5.06 -1.56
N LYS A 41 -14.79 6.29 -1.43
CA LYS A 41 -14.03 6.73 -0.26
C LYS A 41 -14.88 6.53 1.00
N GLY A 42 -14.41 5.71 1.94
CA GLY A 42 -15.09 5.40 3.20
C GLY A 42 -15.54 3.95 3.38
N VAL A 43 -15.55 3.13 2.33
CA VAL A 43 -15.86 1.68 2.45
C VAL A 43 -14.61 0.84 2.72
N SER A 44 -13.41 1.34 2.39
CA SER A 44 -12.14 0.62 2.52
C SER A 44 -11.70 0.31 3.96
N GLY A 45 -12.47 0.73 4.97
CA GLY A 45 -12.10 0.59 6.39
C GLY A 45 -10.81 1.34 6.77
N GLN A 46 -10.22 2.09 5.85
CA GLN A 46 -8.96 2.76 6.04
C GLN A 46 -9.19 4.05 6.82
N VAL A 47 -9.02 3.97 8.14
CA VAL A 47 -9.06 5.14 9.02
C VAL A 47 -7.80 5.95 8.76
N PHE A 48 -7.93 7.06 8.02
CA PHE A 48 -6.92 8.10 7.98
C PHE A 48 -6.91 8.76 9.36
N GLY A 49 -6.08 8.20 10.26
CA GLY A 49 -5.91 8.72 11.61
C GLY A 49 -5.54 10.20 11.57
N THR A 50 -6.00 10.96 12.57
CA THR A 50 -5.64 12.38 12.68
C THR A 50 -4.13 12.52 12.71
N SER A 51 -3.59 13.36 11.82
CA SER A 51 -2.19 13.75 11.83
C SER A 51 -1.87 14.37 13.19
N LYS A 52 -1.08 13.69 14.02
CA LYS A 52 -0.51 14.27 15.25
C LYS A 52 0.64 15.20 14.86
N GLN A 53 0.35 16.23 14.07
CA GLN A 53 1.32 17.26 13.74
C GLN A 53 1.41 18.23 14.92
N ILE A 54 2.54 18.17 15.62
CA ILE A 54 2.91 19.15 16.64
C ILE A 54 3.68 20.27 15.95
N THR A 55 3.13 21.49 15.97
CA THR A 55 3.81 22.67 15.45
C THR A 55 4.87 23.10 16.45
N LEU A 56 6.13 22.77 16.16
CA LEU A 56 7.26 23.17 17.00
C LEU A 56 7.65 24.64 16.69
N GLY A 57 6.90 25.57 17.29
CA GLY A 57 7.39 26.92 17.59
C GLY A 57 6.65 28.10 16.93
N LYS A 58 6.35 29.11 17.75
CA LYS A 58 7.04 30.41 17.68
C LYS A 58 6.88 31.14 19.02
N LYS A 59 8.04 31.35 19.66
CA LYS A 59 8.40 32.29 20.73
C LYS A 59 7.34 32.71 21.75
#